data_AF-X1A176-F1
#
_entry.id   AF-X1A176-F1
#
_cell.length_a   1.000
_cell.length_b   1.000
_cell.length_c   1.000
_cell.angle_alpha   90.00
_cell.angle_beta   90.00
_cell.angle_gamma   90.00
#
_symmetry.space_group_name_H-M   'P 1'
#
loop_
_entity.id
_entity.type
_entity.pdbx_description
1 polymer ?
#
loop_
_entity_poly.entity_id
_entity_poly.type
_entity_poly.pdbx_seq_one_letter_code
_entity_poly.pdbx_strand_id
1 'polypeptide(L)'
;MKNTKKILFTFLVSAFSLLLISIDVSSQQTAGELFEKALYMEEAKGDLQTAIDLYQKILKRFPENREVAAKAQLHIGICYEKLG
;
A
#
# COMPACT_ATOMS: atom_id res chain seq x y z
N MET A 1 53.22 -8.47 -4.92
CA MET A 1 52.26 -7.46 -5.44
C MET A 1 50.96 -8.01 -6.06
N LYS A 2 50.86 -9.29 -6.46
CA LYS A 2 49.61 -9.85 -7.04
C LYS A 2 48.49 -10.09 -6.01
N ASN A 3 48.85 -10.42 -4.76
CA ASN A 3 47.88 -10.83 -3.74
C ASN A 3 47.25 -9.63 -2.99
N THR A 4 47.97 -8.51 -2.90
CA THR A 4 47.44 -7.27 -2.30
C THR A 4 46.35 -6.62 -3.15
N LYS A 5 46.46 -6.69 -4.49
CA LYS A 5 45.40 -6.24 -5.41
C LYS A 5 44.15 -7.11 -5.37
N LYS A 6 44.31 -8.43 -5.14
CA LYS A 6 43.17 -9.35 -4.94
C LYS A 6 42.44 -9.09 -3.64
N ILE A 7 43.17 -8.85 -2.54
CA ILE A 7 42.59 -8.50 -1.23
C ILE A 7 41.87 -7.14 -1.30
N LEU A 8 42.45 -6.16 -2.01
CA LEU A 8 41.80 -4.87 -2.23
C LEU A 8 40.52 -5.02 -3.07
N PHE A 9 40.53 -5.91 -4.07
CA PHE A 9 39.37 -6.20 -4.91
C PHE A 9 38.26 -6.91 -4.14
N THR A 10 38.58 -7.88 -3.26
CA THR A 10 37.57 -8.52 -2.39
C THR A 10 37.00 -7.57 -1.35
N PHE A 11 37.79 -6.63 -0.82
CA PHE A 11 37.29 -5.58 0.08
C PHE A 11 36.37 -4.57 -0.64
N LEU A 12 36.63 -4.28 -1.92
CA LEU A 12 35.81 -3.37 -2.72
C LEU A 12 34.47 -4.01 -3.10
N VAL A 13 34.45 -5.32 -3.34
CA VAL A 13 33.22 -6.09 -3.59
C VAL A 13 32.38 -6.27 -2.32
N SER A 14 33.00 -6.48 -1.15
CA SER A 14 32.25 -6.62 0.11
C SER A 14 31.61 -5.30 0.57
N ALA A 15 32.25 -4.16 0.31
CA ALA A 15 31.68 -2.83 0.59
C ALA A 15 30.48 -2.50 -0.31
N PHE A 16 30.46 -3.01 -1.55
CA PHE A 16 29.34 -2.80 -2.48
C PHE A 16 28.09 -3.61 -2.11
N SER A 17 28.27 -4.82 -1.55
CA SER A 17 27.15 -5.66 -1.10
C SER A 17 26.44 -5.13 0.17
N LEU A 18 27.11 -4.33 0.99
CA LEU A 18 26.51 -3.72 2.19
C LEU A 18 25.63 -2.50 1.87
N LEU A 19 25.70 -1.96 0.65
CA LEU A 19 24.97 -0.75 0.24
C LEU A 19 23.53 -1.04 -0.25
N LEU A 20 23.13 -2.31 -0.37
CA LEU A 20 21.82 -2.73 -0.91
C LEU A 20 20.76 -3.07 0.15
N ILE A 21 21.07 -2.94 1.45
CA ILE A 21 20.22 -3.48 2.54
C ILE A 21 19.03 -2.56 2.91
N SER A 22 18.92 -1.35 2.36
CA SER A 22 17.94 -0.36 2.85
C SER A 22 16.95 0.15 1.80
N ILE A 23 16.61 -0.67 0.81
CA ILE A 23 15.43 -0.38 -0.02
C ILE A 23 14.21 -0.93 0.71
N ASP A 24 13.70 -0.17 1.67
CA ASP A 24 12.33 -0.34 2.14
C ASP A 24 11.40 -0.02 0.96
N VAL A 25 11.10 -1.04 0.15
CA VAL A 25 9.94 -1.04 -0.74
C VAL A 25 8.72 -1.07 0.18
N SER A 26 8.41 0.08 0.78
CA SER A 26 7.10 0.31 1.35
C SER A 26 6.17 0.37 0.15
N SER A 27 5.54 -0.77 -0.16
CA SER A 27 4.42 -0.84 -1.09
C SER A 27 3.34 0.09 -0.55
N GLN A 28 3.37 1.34 -1.00
CA GLN A 28 2.42 2.35 -0.61
C GLN A 28 1.12 1.99 -1.32
N GLN A 29 0.24 1.30 -0.59
CA GLN A 29 -1.08 0.92 -1.11
C GLN A 29 -1.73 2.11 -1.81
N THR A 30 -2.18 1.89 -3.05
CA THR A 30 -2.84 2.96 -3.81
C THR A 30 -4.27 3.17 -3.32
N ALA A 31 -4.87 4.31 -3.66
CA ALA A 31 -6.30 4.54 -3.38
C ALA A 31 -7.18 3.45 -4.01
N GLY A 32 -6.84 3.01 -5.23
CA GLY A 32 -7.57 1.97 -5.97
C GLY A 32 -7.49 0.60 -5.29
N GLU A 33 -6.30 0.16 -4.88
CA GLU A 33 -6.14 -1.10 -4.14
C GLU A 33 -6.91 -1.09 -2.82
N LEU A 34 -6.92 0.04 -2.11
CA LEU A 34 -7.68 0.18 -0.87
C LEU A 34 -9.19 0.16 -1.13
N PHE A 35 -9.63 0.71 -2.27
CA PHE A 35 -11.02 0.67 -2.74
C PHE A 35 -11.46 -0.75 -3.09
N GLU A 36 -10.67 -1.49 -3.85
CA GLU A 36 -10.96 -2.90 -4.18
C GLU A 36 -11.08 -3.76 -2.92
N LYS A 37 -10.20 -3.54 -1.93
CA LYS A 37 -10.28 -4.22 -0.64
C LYS A 37 -11.58 -3.89 0.09
N ALA A 38 -12.01 -2.62 0.07
CA ALA A 38 -13.26 -2.21 0.69
C ALA A 38 -14.47 -2.85 0.00
N LEU A 39 -14.47 -2.87 -1.35
CA LEU A 39 -15.51 -3.49 -2.15
C LEU A 39 -15.63 -5.00 -1.88
N TYR A 40 -14.49 -5.69 -1.70
CA TYR A 40 -14.50 -7.10 -1.31
C TYR A 40 -15.17 -7.31 0.07
N MET A 41 -14.91 -6.44 1.04
CA MET A 41 -15.57 -6.53 2.35
C MET A 41 -17.07 -6.25 2.25
N GLU A 42 -17.45 -5.28 1.43
CA GLU A 42 -18.86 -4.92 1.19
C GLU A 42 -19.64 -6.03 0.48
N GLU A 43 -19.17 -6.47 -0.68
CA GLU A 43 -19.96 -7.32 -1.58
C GLU A 43 -19.70 -8.81 -1.35
N ALA A 44 -18.45 -9.21 -1.14
CA ALA A 44 -18.10 -10.62 -1.02
C ALA A 44 -18.22 -11.14 0.42
N LYS A 45 -17.89 -10.31 1.41
CA LYS A 45 -18.01 -10.69 2.83
C LYS A 45 -19.32 -10.23 3.47
N GLY A 46 -19.95 -9.18 2.95
CA GLY A 46 -21.08 -8.53 3.62
C GLY A 46 -20.69 -7.87 4.94
N ASP A 47 -19.39 -7.66 5.18
CA ASP A 47 -18.90 -6.96 6.36
C ASP A 47 -18.91 -5.45 6.08
N LEU A 48 -20.11 -4.89 6.19
CA LEU A 48 -20.38 -3.49 5.87
C LEU A 48 -19.63 -2.53 6.79
N GLN A 49 -19.42 -2.91 8.05
CA GLN A 49 -18.70 -2.06 9.00
C GLN A 49 -17.21 -1.95 8.62
N THR A 50 -16.57 -3.07 8.33
CA THR A 50 -15.18 -3.07 7.86
C THR A 50 -15.04 -2.36 6.51
N ALA A 51 -16.03 -2.50 5.61
CA ALA A 51 -16.04 -1.78 4.34
C ALA A 51 -16.09 -0.25 4.56
N ILE A 52 -16.98 0.25 5.43
CA ILE A 52 -17.08 1.67 5.78
C ILE A 52 -15.74 2.19 6.32
N ASP A 53 -15.09 1.46 7.22
CA ASP A 53 -13.81 1.87 7.79
C ASP A 53 -12.71 1.99 6.72
N LEU A 54 -12.68 1.06 5.77
CA LEU A 54 -11.74 1.10 4.64
C LEU A 54 -12.04 2.27 3.70
N TYR A 55 -13.30 2.52 3.36
CA TYR A 55 -13.69 3.68 2.56
C TYR A 55 -13.35 5.00 3.25
N GLN A 56 -13.58 5.13 4.57
CA GLN A 56 -13.17 6.32 5.33
C GLN A 56 -11.64 6.51 5.33
N LYS A 57 -10.88 5.41 5.35
CA LYS A 57 -9.41 5.48 5.26
C LYS A 57 -8.96 6.00 3.89
N ILE A 58 -9.69 5.72 2.81
CA ILE A 58 -9.45 6.31 1.49
C ILE A 58 -9.61 7.83 1.54
N LEU A 59 -10.71 8.32 2.10
CA LEU A 59 -10.99 9.75 2.22
C LEU A 59 -9.91 10.50 3.01
N LYS A 60 -9.35 9.86 4.06
CA LYS A 60 -8.29 10.43 4.89
C LYS A 60 -6.92 10.41 4.21
N ARG A 61 -6.57 9.33 3.51
CA ARG A 61 -5.22 9.13 2.94
C ARG A 61 -5.07 9.67 1.52
N PHE A 62 -6.15 9.72 0.76
CA PHE A 62 -6.14 10.09 -0.66
C PHE A 62 -7.19 11.18 -0.98
N PRO A 63 -7.23 12.30 -0.25
CA PRO A 63 -8.21 13.35 -0.49
C PRO A 63 -8.09 13.96 -1.90
N GLU A 64 -6.88 13.99 -2.46
CA GLU A 64 -6.61 14.52 -3.81
C GLU A 64 -7.02 13.56 -4.92
N ASN A 65 -7.20 12.27 -4.63
CA ASN A 65 -7.73 11.31 -5.60
C ASN A 65 -9.25 11.41 -5.63
N ARG A 66 -9.76 12.50 -6.20
CA ARG A 66 -11.18 12.85 -6.16
C ARG A 66 -12.10 11.77 -6.73
N GLU A 67 -11.65 11.05 -7.75
CA GLU A 67 -12.44 9.97 -8.36
C GLU A 67 -12.65 8.83 -7.36
N VAL A 68 -11.57 8.32 -6.75
CA VAL A 68 -11.66 7.21 -5.81
C VAL A 68 -12.30 7.66 -4.48
N ALA A 69 -12.03 8.89 -4.04
CA ALA A 69 -12.67 9.47 -2.87
C ALA A 69 -14.19 9.61 -3.06
N ALA A 70 -14.65 10.09 -4.22
CA ALA A 70 -16.08 10.19 -4.52
C ALA A 70 -16.76 8.81 -4.55
N LYS A 71 -16.12 7.81 -5.17
CA LYS A 71 -16.59 6.41 -5.15
C LYS A 71 -16.67 5.88 -3.71
N ALA A 72 -15.63 6.08 -2.90
CA ALA A 72 -15.62 5.66 -1.51
C ALA A 72 -16.76 6.31 -0.70
N GLN A 73 -17.03 7.60 -0.89
CA GLN A 73 -18.12 8.30 -0.24
C GLN A 73 -19.50 7.75 -0.63
N LEU A 74 -19.70 7.43 -1.91
CA LEU A 74 -20.93 6.80 -2.40
C LEU A 74 -21.15 5.43 -1.74
N HIS A 75 -20.11 4.58 -1.72
CA HIS A 75 -20.22 3.25 -1.14
C HIS A 75 -20.42 3.26 0.39
N ILE A 76 -19.92 4.28 1.11
CA ILE A 76 -20.28 4.48 2.51
C ILE A 76 -21.80 4.66 2.65
N GLY A 77 -22.42 5.47 1.79
CA GLY A 77 -23.87 5.65 1.77
C GLY A 77 -24.61 4.33 1.49
N ILE A 78 -24.14 3.56 0.50
CA ILE A 78 -24.71 2.24 0.17
C ILE A 78 -24.57 1.27 1.34
N CYS A 79 -23.43 1.26 2.03
CA CYS A 79 -23.24 0.41 3.21
C CYS A 79 -24.19 0.79 4.34
N TYR A 80 -24.42 2.09 4.58
CA TYR A 80 -25.42 2.54 5.55
C TYR A 80 -26.84 2.15 5.14
N GLU A 81 -27.21 2.32 3.87
CA GLU A 81 -28.51 1.86 3.36
C GLU A 81 -28.73 0.35 3.58
N LYS A 82 -27.69 -0.47 3.36
CA LYS A 82 -27.73 -1.91 3.59
C LYS A 82 -27.81 -2.29 5.09
N LEU A 83 -27.34 -1.43 6.00
CA LEU A 83 -27.40 -1.65 7.44
C LEU A 83 -28.78 -1.31 8.03
N GLY A 84 -29.56 -0.46 7.37
CA GLY A 84 -30.87 0.03 7.82
C GLY A 84 -30.81 1.34 8.58
#